data_AF-A0A7C5L5M0-F1
#
_entry.id   AF-A0A7C5L5M0-F1
#
_cell.length_a   1.000
_cell.length_b   1.000
_cell.length_c   1.000
_cell.angle_alpha   90.00
_cell.angle_beta   90.00
_cell.angle_gamma   90.00
#
_symmetry.space_group_name_H-M   'P 1'
#
loop_
_entity.id
_entity.type
_entity.pdbx_description
1 polymer ?
#
loop_
_entity_poly.entity_id
_entity_poly.type
_entity_poly.pdbx_seq_one_letter_code
_entity_poly.pdbx_strand_id
1 'polypeptide(L)'
;MEQTLKVALFGVTGYTGAELLRILVRHPGVEVTSLVSSSSAGRTLGEVLPSLSLSPLSSKRLVPEPEEEFDLAFLCLPHEVSLTT
;
A
#
# COMPACT_ATOMS: atom_id res chain seq x y z
N MET A 1 -14.07 -12.90 -17.63
CA MET A 1 -13.14 -11.79 -17.38
C MET A 1 -13.02 -11.67 -15.88
N GLU A 2 -11.90 -12.09 -15.30
CA GLU A 2 -11.62 -11.72 -13.91
C GLU A 2 -11.32 -10.22 -13.91
N GLN A 3 -12.12 -9.44 -13.19
CA GLN A 3 -11.88 -8.01 -13.03
C GLN A 3 -10.78 -7.84 -11.99
N THR A 4 -9.76 -7.05 -12.32
CA THR A 4 -8.68 -6.69 -11.39
C THR A 4 -9.17 -5.53 -10.52
N LEU A 5 -9.17 -5.72 -9.20
CA LEU A 5 -9.52 -4.66 -8.24
C LEU A 5 -8.33 -3.73 -8.01
N LYS A 6 -8.56 -2.43 -8.14
CA LYS A 6 -7.61 -1.39 -7.76
C LYS A 6 -7.64 -1.18 -6.25
N VAL A 7 -6.49 -1.29 -5.61
CA VAL A 7 -6.37 -1.29 -4.15
C VAL A 7 -5.49 -0.16 -3.66
N ALA A 8 -6.03 0.62 -2.72
CA ALA A 8 -5.26 1.54 -1.89
C ALA A 8 -4.87 0.87 -0.57
N LEU A 9 -3.58 0.89 -0.23
CA LEU A 9 -3.06 0.31 1.01
C LEU A 9 -2.56 1.41 1.95
N PHE A 10 -3.26 1.61 3.06
CA PHE A 10 -2.88 2.56 4.10
C PHE A 10 -2.06 1.89 5.19
N GLY A 11 -1.02 2.57 5.66
CA GLY A 11 -0.16 2.06 6.72
C GLY A 11 0.81 0.97 6.24
N VAL A 12 1.28 1.05 4.99
CA VAL A 12 2.20 0.05 4.40
C VAL A 12 3.46 -0.18 5.23
N THR A 13 3.91 0.83 5.98
CA THR A 13 5.13 0.78 6.81
C THR A 13 4.98 -0.02 8.10
N GLY A 14 3.75 -0.33 8.52
CA GLY A 14 3.48 -1.23 9.63
C GLY A 14 3.65 -2.70 9.22
N TYR A 15 3.82 -3.59 10.20
CA TYR A 15 4.00 -5.03 9.93
C TYR A 15 2.84 -5.63 9.15
N THR A 16 1.60 -5.30 9.51
CA THR A 16 0.40 -5.79 8.81
C THR A 16 0.34 -5.28 7.37
N GLY A 17 0.65 -4.00 7.15
CA GLY A 17 0.67 -3.43 5.80
C GLY A 17 1.77 -4.05 4.92
N ALA A 18 2.96 -4.25 5.48
CA ALA A 18 4.07 -4.87 4.77
C ALA A 18 3.77 -6.32 4.38
N GLU A 19 3.22 -7.13 5.29
CA GLU A 19 2.85 -8.52 4.98
C GLU A 19 1.66 -8.61 4.03
N LEU A 20 0.67 -7.74 4.18
CA LEU A 20 -0.44 -7.66 3.23
C LEU A 20 0.07 -7.32 1.83
N LEU A 21 1.01 -6.38 1.70
CA LEU A 21 1.62 -6.04 0.41
C LEU A 21 2.36 -7.23 -0.22
N ARG A 22 3.03 -8.09 0.57
CA ARG A 22 3.67 -9.32 0.07
C ARG A 22 2.67 -10.30 -0.55
N ILE A 23 1.44 -10.31 -0.04
CA ILE A 23 0.34 -11.12 -0.57
C ILE A 23 -0.24 -10.44 -1.82
N LEU A 24 -0.64 -9.17 -1.72
CA LEU A 24 -1.32 -8.45 -2.80
C LEU A 24 -0.47 -8.33 -4.06
N VAL A 25 0.84 -8.12 -3.94
CA VAL A 25 1.74 -8.00 -5.10
C VAL A 25 1.83 -9.28 -5.93
N ARG A 26 1.38 -10.42 -5.39
CA ARG A 26 1.36 -11.73 -6.06
C ARG A 26 -0.05 -12.16 -6.45
N HIS A 27 -1.07 -11.36 -6.13
CA HIS A 27 -2.46 -11.74 -6.31
C HIS A 27 -2.95 -11.35 -7.72
N PRO A 28 -3.42 -12.31 -8.55
CA PRO A 28 -3.72 -12.05 -9.96
C PRO A 28 -4.92 -11.11 -10.19
N GLY A 29 -5.84 -11.03 -9.23
CA GLY A 29 -7.03 -10.17 -9.30
C GLY A 29 -6.89 -8.82 -8.60
N VAL A 30 -5.69 -8.41 -8.19
CA VAL A 30 -5.46 -7.14 -7.48
C VAL A 30 -4.33 -6.35 -8.12
N GLU A 31 -4.54 -5.05 -8.24
CA GLU A 31 -3.51 -4.07 -8.58
C GLU A 31 -3.39 -3.07 -7.43
N VAL A 32 -2.20 -2.94 -6.83
CA VAL A 32 -1.96 -1.95 -5.77
C VAL A 32 -1.63 -0.60 -6.39
N THR A 33 -2.62 0.29 -6.43
CA THR A 33 -2.50 1.61 -7.07
C THR A 33 -1.92 2.67 -6.14
N SER A 34 -2.17 2.56 -4.83
CA SER A 34 -1.70 3.55 -3.84
C SER A 34 -1.07 2.89 -2.61
N LEU A 35 0.08 3.42 -2.19
CA LEU A 35 0.77 3.05 -0.94
C LEU A 35 0.77 4.28 -0.03
N VAL A 36 -0.13 4.31 0.95
CA VAL A 36 -0.39 5.49 1.75
C VAL A 36 0.38 5.44 3.07
N SER A 37 1.17 6.49 3.33
CA SER A 37 1.88 6.73 4.58
C SER A 37 2.21 8.21 4.74
N SER A 38 1.62 8.85 5.75
CA SER A 38 1.85 10.27 6.05
C SER A 38 3.28 10.54 6.54
N SER A 39 3.84 9.66 7.36
CA SER A 39 5.17 9.85 7.98
C SER A 39 6.34 9.60 7.02
N SER A 40 6.10 8.93 5.90
CA SER A 40 7.13 8.54 4.92
C SER A 40 6.81 8.99 3.50
N ALA A 41 5.90 9.94 3.33
CA ALA A 41 5.48 10.47 2.04
C ALA A 41 6.69 11.01 1.23
N GLY A 42 6.67 10.77 -0.08
CA GLY A 42 7.72 11.18 -1.03
C GLY A 42 8.89 10.22 -1.15
N ARG A 43 9.09 9.31 -0.19
CA ARG A 43 10.11 8.24 -0.26
C ARG A 43 9.58 7.04 -1.04
N THR A 44 10.48 6.21 -1.56
CA THR A 44 10.09 4.96 -2.24
C THR A 44 9.89 3.81 -1.25
N LEU A 45 9.09 2.81 -1.63
CA LEU A 45 8.85 1.63 -0.81
C LEU A 45 10.13 0.92 -0.40
N GLY A 46 11.08 0.72 -1.33
CA GLY A 46 12.34 0.03 -1.07
C GLY A 46 13.25 0.78 -0.10
N GLU A 47 13.20 2.13 -0.09
CA GLU A 47 13.95 2.96 0.86
C GLU A 47 13.41 2.86 2.28
N VAL A 48 12.10 2.71 2.43
CA VAL A 48 11.41 2.70 3.72
C VAL A 48 11.31 1.28 4.29
N LEU A 49 11.09 0.29 3.43
CA LEU A 49 10.99 -1.13 3.75
C LEU A 49 12.03 -1.93 2.93
N PRO A 50 13.28 -2.03 3.42
CA PRO A 50 14.34 -2.78 2.74
C PRO A 50 13.97 -4.26 2.47
N SER A 51 13.11 -4.85 3.29
CA SER A 51 12.58 -6.21 3.11
C SER A 51 11.70 -6.38 1.86
N LEU A 52 11.28 -5.27 1.25
CA LEU A 52 10.51 -5.19 0.01
C LEU A 52 11.30 -4.53 -1.13
N SER A 53 12.61 -4.34 -0.99
CA SER A 53 13.48 -3.74 -2.02
C SER A 53 13.47 -4.50 -3.35
N LEU A 54 13.22 -5.81 -3.32
CA LEU A 54 13.09 -6.66 -4.52
C LEU A 54 11.64 -6.81 -5.01
N SER A 55 10.67 -6.16 -4.36
CA SER A 55 9.29 -6.11 -4.83
C SER A 55 9.22 -5.37 -6.17
N PRO A 56 8.34 -5.76 -7.10
CA PRO A 56 8.08 -4.95 -8.30
C PRO A 56 7.56 -3.55 -7.98
N LEU A 57 7.06 -3.33 -6.75
CA LEU A 57 6.61 -2.02 -6.25
C LEU A 57 7.69 -1.26 -5.48
N SER A 58 8.94 -1.73 -5.45
CA SER A 58 10.01 -1.11 -4.65
C SER A 58 10.28 0.36 -4.99
N SER A 59 10.12 0.75 -6.24
CA SER A 59 10.26 2.13 -6.71
C SER A 59 9.00 2.98 -6.56
N LYS A 60 7.86 2.39 -6.15
CA LYS A 60 6.60 3.12 -5.96
C LYS A 60 6.74 4.06 -4.77
N ARG A 61 6.37 5.33 -4.97
CA ARG A 61 6.40 6.35 -3.92
C ARG A 61 5.27 6.14 -2.92
N LEU A 62 5.59 6.39 -1.66
CA LEU A 62 4.60 6.49 -0.60
C LEU A 62 3.97 7.87 -0.68
N VAL A 63 2.65 7.92 -0.59
CA VAL A 63 1.85 9.14 -0.74
C VAL A 63 1.09 9.42 0.56
N PRO A 64 0.78 10.69 0.88
CA PRO A 64 0.01 11.00 2.08
C PRO A 64 -1.47 10.59 1.95
N GLU A 65 -2.00 10.55 0.71
CA GLU A 65 -3.37 10.19 0.36
C GLU A 65 -3.38 9.49 -1.02
N PRO A 66 -4.41 8.68 -1.35
CA PRO A 66 -4.53 8.06 -2.66
C PRO A 66 -4.62 9.11 -3.79
N GLU A 67 -3.78 8.96 -4.82
CA GLU A 67 -3.75 9.89 -5.97
C GLU A 67 -4.69 9.44 -7.11
N GLU A 68 -5.16 8.20 -7.06
CA GLU A 68 -5.97 7.56 -8.09
C GLU A 68 -7.24 6.95 -7.48
N GLU A 69 -8.30 6.84 -8.29
CA GLU A 69 -9.50 6.09 -7.89
C GLU A 69 -9.16 4.61 -7.63
N PHE A 70 -9.79 4.04 -6.60
CA PHE A 70 -9.61 2.65 -6.17
C PHE A 70 -10.97 2.03 -5.84
N ASP A 71 -11.07 0.71 -6.01
CA ASP A 71 -12.29 -0.05 -5.72
C ASP A 71 -12.35 -0.48 -4.26
N LEU A 72 -11.18 -0.68 -3.63
CA LEU A 72 -11.04 -1.20 -2.28
C LEU A 72 -9.85 -0.56 -1.55
N ALA A 73 -10.02 -0.28 -0.26
CA ALA A 73 -8.94 0.16 0.61
C ALA A 73 -8.70 -0.83 1.75
N PHE A 74 -7.43 -1.08 2.06
CA PHE A 74 -7.02 -1.73 3.30
C PHE A 74 -6.43 -0.70 4.25
N LEU A 75 -6.97 -0.65 5.47
CA LEU A 75 -6.52 0.27 6.53
C LEU A 75 -5.67 -0.49 7.54
N CYS A 76 -4.35 -0.54 7.32
CA CYS A 76 -3.39 -1.11 8.27
C CYS A 76 -2.84 -0.03 9.21
N LEU A 77 -3.74 0.73 9.83
CA LEU A 77 -3.44 1.89 10.66
C LEU A 77 -3.58 1.55 12.15
N PRO A 78 -2.99 2.34 13.06
CA PRO A 78 -3.26 2.22 14.49
C PRO A 78 -4.75 2.33 14.79
N HIS A 79 -5.17 1.73 15.92
CA HIS A 79 -6.52 1.92 16.44
C HIS A 79 -6.82 3.42 16.57
N GLU A 80 -8.07 3.81 16.27
CA GLU A 80 -8.57 5.20 16.16
C GLU A 80 -8.29 5.93 14.85
N VAL A 81 -7.11 5.80 14.23
CA VAL A 81 -6.78 6.55 12.99
C VAL A 81 -7.69 6.18 11.83
N SER A 82 -8.10 4.91 11.75
CA SER A 82 -9.00 4.42 10.71
C SER A 82 -10.40 5.05 10.73
N LEU A 83 -10.85 5.61 11.87
CA LEU A 83 -12.18 6.23 11.97
C LEU A 83 -12.28 7.55 11.21
N THR A 84 -11.15 8.21 10.98
CA THR A 84 -11.08 9.55 10.39
C THR A 84 -10.43 9.57 8.99
N THR A 85 -10.19 8.40 8.41
CA THR A 85 -9.54 8.23 7.10
C THR A 85 -10.54 8.29 5.96
#